data_AF-A0A2G2JXR1-F1
#
_entry.id   AF-A0A2G2JXR1-F1
#
_cell.length_a   1.000
_cell.length_b   1.000
_cell.length_c   1.000
_cell.angle_alpha   90.00
_cell.angle_beta   90.00
_cell.angle_gamma   90.00
#
_symmetry.space_group_name_H-M   'P 1'
#
loop_
_entity.id
_entity.type
_entity.pdbx_description
1 polymer ?
#
loop_
_entity_poly.entity_id
_entity_poly.type
_entity_poly.pdbx_seq_one_letter_code
_entity_poly.pdbx_strand_id
1 'polypeptide(L)'
;MNDFFLDLSKKENGKYHFNNETVSSGNGSRSPYNTHLLNLDYRNQKIQIKNEIGLGSIGSLSCNLPRSNKLSEFSIRTRSHFFKLFRKDKKSFIIKCQNEKLKDFISQNISLRHLQEYTLNTQFELIIHCTMDNNRYEINAEYNIIFENRENVLIALIQFYKDLINKLYR
;
A
#
# COMPACT_ATOMS: atom_id res chain seq x y z
N MET A 1 12.92 9.65 -8.52
CA MET A 1 11.71 9.40 -7.69
C MET A 1 10.65 10.48 -7.92
N ASN A 2 11.01 11.76 -7.95
CA ASN A 2 10.10 12.83 -8.39
C ASN A 2 9.49 12.54 -9.78
N ASP A 3 10.33 12.14 -10.73
CA ASP A 3 9.89 11.86 -12.12
C ASP A 3 8.87 10.73 -12.18
N PHE A 4 9.08 9.65 -11.41
CA PHE A 4 8.15 8.53 -11.34
C PHE A 4 6.75 8.94 -10.83
N PHE A 5 6.65 9.70 -9.74
CA PHE A 5 5.35 10.14 -9.22
C PHE A 5 4.65 11.10 -10.17
N LEU A 6 5.41 11.98 -10.82
CA LEU A 6 4.89 12.88 -11.83
C LEU A 6 4.36 12.11 -13.05
N ASP A 7 5.10 11.12 -13.54
CA ASP A 7 4.69 10.30 -14.69
C ASP A 7 3.51 9.40 -14.35
N LEU A 8 3.49 8.81 -13.15
CA LEU A 8 2.36 8.05 -12.64
C LEU A 8 1.11 8.92 -12.52
N SER A 9 1.25 10.17 -12.07
CA SER A 9 0.13 11.12 -12.02
C SER A 9 -0.44 11.42 -13.40
N LYS A 10 0.40 11.59 -14.42
CA LYS A 10 -0.06 11.79 -15.80
C LYS A 10 -0.76 10.55 -16.34
N LYS A 11 -0.18 9.36 -16.12
CA LYS A 11 -0.73 8.08 -16.58
C LYS A 11 -2.09 7.76 -15.96
N GLU A 12 -2.26 8.11 -14.69
CA GLU A 12 -3.45 7.78 -13.89
C GLU A 12 -4.43 8.96 -13.76
N ASN A 13 -4.18 10.07 -14.47
CA ASN A 13 -4.93 11.34 -14.33
C ASN A 13 -5.06 11.80 -12.86
N GLY A 14 -3.99 11.60 -12.08
CA GLY A 14 -3.90 11.96 -10.68
C GLY A 14 -3.36 13.36 -10.41
N LYS A 15 -3.47 13.80 -9.16
CA LYS A 15 -2.92 15.06 -8.65
C LYS A 15 -1.69 14.80 -7.80
N TYR A 16 -0.54 15.28 -8.26
CA TYR A 16 0.74 15.14 -7.57
C TYR A 16 1.16 16.42 -6.87
N HIS A 17 1.61 16.30 -5.63
CA HIS A 17 2.20 17.35 -4.82
C HIS A 17 3.52 16.87 -4.22
N PHE A 18 4.54 17.73 -4.28
CA PHE A 18 5.84 17.50 -3.67
C PHE A 18 6.11 18.59 -2.64
N ASN A 19 6.56 18.18 -1.45
CA ASN A 19 7.00 19.09 -0.40
C ASN A 19 8.40 18.68 0.07
N ASN A 20 9.25 19.69 0.32
CA ASN A 20 10.61 19.51 0.81
C ASN A 20 10.80 20.44 2.02
N GLU A 21 10.96 19.83 3.19
CA GLU A 21 11.15 20.52 4.45
C GLU A 21 12.48 20.09 5.10
N THR A 22 12.99 20.90 6.02
CA THR A 22 14.12 20.51 6.86
C THR A 22 13.64 20.35 8.29
N VAL A 23 13.78 19.16 8.86
CA VAL A 23 13.41 18.87 10.25
C VAL A 23 14.65 18.86 11.15
N SER A 24 14.50 19.36 12.37
CA SER A 24 15.56 19.32 13.39
C SER A 24 15.70 17.90 13.92
N SER A 25 16.90 17.33 13.80
CA SER A 25 17.19 15.93 14.20
C SER A 25 17.87 15.83 15.57
N GLY A 26 17.90 16.93 16.33
CA GLY A 26 18.66 17.04 17.59
C GLY A 26 20.14 17.43 17.36
N ASN A 27 20.79 17.94 18.43
CA ASN A 27 22.19 18.42 18.44
C ASN A 27 22.58 19.45 17.34
N GLY A 28 21.63 20.25 16.87
CA GLY A 28 21.87 21.29 15.86
C GLY A 28 21.94 20.79 14.42
N SER A 29 21.71 19.50 14.17
CA SER A 29 21.64 18.94 12.82
C SER A 29 20.23 19.09 12.22
N ARG A 30 20.16 19.50 10.95
CA ARG A 30 18.92 19.53 10.15
C ARG A 30 18.98 18.42 9.12
N SER A 31 17.96 17.58 9.07
CA SER A 31 17.85 16.54 8.04
C SER A 31 16.80 16.92 7.01
N PRO A 32 17.06 16.67 5.71
CA PRO A 32 16.04 16.86 4.68
C PRO A 32 14.89 15.87 4.89
N TYR A 33 13.67 16.35 4.69
CA TYR A 33 12.43 15.59 4.80
C TYR A 33 11.57 15.86 3.57
N ASN A 34 11.52 14.89 2.67
CA ASN A 34 10.78 14.96 1.42
C ASN A 34 9.47 14.20 1.55
N THR A 35 8.37 14.82 1.15
CA THR A 35 7.06 14.19 1.06
C THR A 35 6.55 14.23 -0.38
N HIS A 36 6.25 13.04 -0.92
CA HIS A 36 5.59 12.87 -2.20
C HIS A 36 4.13 12.47 -1.94
N LEU A 37 3.18 13.27 -2.40
CA LEU A 37 1.74 13.02 -2.25
C LEU A 37 1.09 12.89 -3.62
N LEU A 38 0.46 11.75 -3.90
CA LEU A 38 -0.29 11.50 -5.12
C LEU A 38 -1.72 11.10 -4.78
N ASN A 39 -2.68 11.82 -5.33
CA ASN A 39 -4.11 11.50 -5.19
C ASN A 39 -4.63 11.02 -6.54
N LEU A 40 -5.24 9.84 -6.55
CA LEU A 40 -5.85 9.22 -7.73
C LEU A 40 -7.37 9.14 -7.52
N ASP A 41 -8.14 9.59 -8.50
CA ASP A 41 -9.59 9.41 -8.54
C ASP A 41 -9.92 8.14 -9.35
N TYR A 42 -10.55 7.14 -8.72
CA TYR A 42 -10.94 5.89 -9.37
C TYR A 42 -12.34 5.46 -8.95
N ARG A 43 -13.28 5.39 -9.90
CA ARG A 43 -14.71 5.04 -9.66
C ARG A 43 -15.36 5.82 -8.52
N ASN A 44 -15.17 7.14 -8.51
CA ASN A 44 -15.64 8.06 -7.45
C ASN A 44 -15.04 7.79 -6.06
N GLN A 45 -13.96 7.01 -5.97
CA GLN A 45 -13.18 6.80 -4.75
C GLN A 45 -11.81 7.48 -4.90
N LYS A 46 -11.31 8.04 -3.80
CA LYS A 46 -9.99 8.66 -3.74
C LYS A 46 -9.00 7.66 -3.16
N ILE A 47 -7.95 7.35 -3.93
CA ILE A 47 -6.77 6.63 -3.46
C ILE A 47 -5.68 7.66 -3.22
N GLN A 48 -5.19 7.76 -2.00
CA GLN A 48 -4.09 8.64 -1.64
C GLN A 48 -2.83 7.82 -1.42
N ILE A 49 -1.73 8.26 -2.01
CA ILE A 49 -0.39 7.69 -1.82
C ILE A 49 0.49 8.77 -1.21
N LYS A 50 1.18 8.45 -0.12
CA LYS A 50 2.12 9.35 0.55
C LYS A 50 3.44 8.63 0.77
N ASN A 51 4.54 9.15 0.22
CA ASN A 51 5.88 8.65 0.50
C ASN A 51 6.67 9.72 1.27
N GLU A 52 7.13 9.37 2.46
CA GLU A 52 7.95 10.23 3.32
C GLU A 52 9.38 9.71 3.35
N ILE A 53 10.35 10.58 3.07
CA ILE A 53 11.78 10.24 2.99
C ILE A 53 12.56 11.23 3.84
N GLY A 54 13.15 10.75 4.93
CA GLY A 54 13.98 11.54 5.84
C GLY A 54 14.44 10.69 7.01
N LEU A 55 13.94 10.98 8.22
CA LEU A 55 14.24 10.22 9.45
C LEU A 55 13.75 8.76 9.40
N GLY A 56 12.68 8.52 8.63
CA GLY A 56 12.22 7.21 8.21
C GLY A 56 11.95 7.23 6.71
N SER A 57 11.79 6.06 6.11
CA SER A 57 11.40 5.93 4.69
C SER A 57 10.20 5.02 4.58
N ILE A 58 9.04 5.59 4.84
CA ILE A 58 7.75 4.91 4.92
C ILE A 58 6.83 5.47 3.85
N GLY A 59 6.20 4.57 3.12
CA GLY A 59 5.13 4.87 2.21
C GLY A 59 3.81 4.41 2.78
N SER A 60 2.76 5.17 2.54
CA SER A 60 1.40 4.81 2.86
C SER A 60 0.49 4.95 1.66
N LEU A 61 -0.52 4.11 1.61
CA LEU A 61 -1.57 4.17 0.62
C LEU A 61 -2.91 3.98 1.31
N SER A 62 -3.84 4.90 1.12
CA SER A 62 -5.13 4.91 1.81
C SER A 62 -6.29 5.11 0.85
N CYS A 63 -7.44 4.53 1.20
CA CYS A 63 -8.69 4.68 0.47
C CYS A 63 -9.88 4.52 1.41
N ASN A 64 -10.88 5.38 1.24
CA ASN A 64 -12.15 5.28 1.95
C ASN A 64 -13.20 4.72 1.01
N LEU A 65 -13.90 3.67 1.43
CA LEU A 65 -14.95 3.01 0.67
C LEU A 65 -16.28 3.10 1.41
N PRO A 66 -17.41 3.23 0.70
CA PRO A 66 -18.72 3.19 1.33
C PRO A 66 -18.98 1.82 1.95
N ARG A 67 -19.85 1.76 2.96
CA ARG A 67 -20.32 0.49 3.51
C ARG A 67 -20.91 -0.39 2.41
N SER A 68 -20.51 -1.65 2.39
CA SER A 68 -20.97 -2.66 1.45
C SER A 68 -20.95 -4.03 2.09
N ASN A 69 -21.96 -4.86 1.79
CA ASN A 69 -22.02 -6.26 2.24
C ASN A 69 -20.97 -7.15 1.54
N LYS A 70 -20.30 -6.62 0.51
CA LYS A 70 -19.23 -7.31 -0.23
C LYS A 70 -17.85 -7.14 0.40
N LEU A 71 -17.72 -6.25 1.38
CA LEU A 71 -16.49 -5.99 2.11
C LEU A 71 -16.67 -6.38 3.58
N SER A 72 -15.57 -6.71 4.23
CA SER A 72 -15.49 -6.94 5.66
C SER A 72 -14.14 -6.48 6.13
N GLU A 73 -13.97 -6.34 7.45
CA GLU A 73 -12.65 -6.04 8.00
C GLU A 73 -11.65 -7.15 7.65
N PHE A 74 -10.44 -6.73 7.31
CA PHE A 74 -9.36 -7.64 6.99
C PHE A 74 -8.00 -7.03 7.34
N SER A 75 -7.00 -7.89 7.46
CA SER A 75 -5.60 -7.48 7.49
C SER A 75 -4.74 -8.37 6.61
N ILE A 76 -3.75 -7.76 5.97
CA ILE A 76 -2.73 -8.43 5.17
C ILE A 76 -1.40 -7.96 5.71
N ARG A 77 -0.49 -8.88 6.03
CA ARG A 77 0.86 -8.50 6.43
C ARG A 77 1.92 -9.43 5.88
N THR A 78 3.10 -8.92 5.57
CA THR A 78 4.26 -9.74 5.24
C THR A 78 4.59 -10.66 6.40
N ARG A 79 4.89 -11.92 6.10
CA ARG A 79 5.45 -12.87 7.07
C ARG A 79 6.89 -12.49 7.34
N SER A 80 7.24 -12.44 8.63
CA SER A 80 8.64 -12.29 9.04
C SER A 80 9.52 -13.36 8.40
N HIS A 81 10.73 -12.94 7.98
CA HIS A 81 11.72 -13.79 7.35
C HIS A 81 12.10 -15.00 8.21
N PHE A 82 12.10 -14.88 9.54
CA PHE A 82 12.38 -16.00 10.45
C PHE A 82 11.37 -17.14 10.31
N PHE A 83 10.08 -16.83 10.15
CA PHE A 83 9.04 -17.85 9.97
C PHE A 83 9.07 -18.51 8.59
N LYS A 84 9.71 -17.88 7.59
CA LYS A 84 9.87 -18.44 6.25
C LYS A 84 10.87 -19.59 6.22
N LEU A 85 11.90 -19.58 7.08
CA LEU A 85 12.94 -20.62 7.14
C LEU A 85 12.41 -21.99 7.56
N PHE A 86 11.32 -22.04 8.34
CA PHE A 86 10.79 -23.28 8.93
C PHE A 86 9.55 -23.85 8.24
N ARG A 87 9.08 -23.26 7.13
CA ARG A 87 7.86 -23.71 6.44
C ARG A 87 8.11 -24.06 4.99
N LYS A 88 7.40 -25.11 4.53
CA LYS A 88 7.37 -25.53 3.12
C LYS A 88 6.47 -24.64 2.25
N ASP A 89 5.57 -23.83 2.84
CA ASP A 89 4.66 -22.96 2.08
C ASP A 89 5.33 -21.63 1.71
N LYS A 90 5.52 -21.37 0.42
CA LYS A 90 6.11 -20.12 -0.12
C LYS A 90 5.20 -18.88 0.03
N LYS A 91 4.17 -18.92 0.87
CA LYS A 91 3.22 -17.81 1.04
C LYS A 91 3.88 -16.70 1.85
N SER A 92 4.12 -15.56 1.20
CA SER A 92 4.74 -14.41 1.86
C SER A 92 3.80 -13.55 2.69
N PHE A 93 2.48 -13.65 2.48
CA PHE A 93 1.49 -12.86 3.22
C PHE A 93 0.67 -13.71 4.21
N ILE A 94 0.29 -13.09 5.32
CA ILE A 94 -0.77 -13.55 6.22
C ILE A 94 -2.00 -12.70 5.94
N ILE A 95 -3.09 -13.35 5.56
CA ILE A 95 -4.39 -12.70 5.34
C ILE A 95 -5.32 -13.14 6.47
N LYS A 96 -5.86 -12.19 7.22
CA LYS A 96 -6.94 -12.41 8.20
C LYS A 96 -8.18 -11.68 7.70
N CYS A 97 -9.28 -12.41 7.53
CA CYS A 97 -10.56 -11.88 7.06
C CYS A 97 -11.66 -12.85 7.48
N GLN A 98 -12.75 -12.36 8.07
CA GLN A 98 -13.87 -13.21 8.51
C GLN A 98 -14.73 -13.67 7.32
N ASN A 99 -14.85 -12.84 6.28
CA ASN A 99 -15.59 -13.20 5.08
C ASN A 99 -14.72 -14.08 4.17
N GLU A 100 -15.04 -15.37 4.08
CA GLU A 100 -14.27 -16.32 3.27
C GLU A 100 -14.30 -15.98 1.77
N LYS A 101 -15.41 -15.46 1.22
CA LYS A 101 -15.46 -15.04 -0.19
C LYS A 101 -14.50 -13.88 -0.48
N LEU A 102 -14.38 -12.94 0.46
CA LEU A 102 -13.43 -11.83 0.34
C LEU A 102 -11.99 -12.33 0.50
N LYS A 103 -11.76 -13.23 1.47
CA LYS A 103 -10.46 -13.83 1.72
C LYS A 103 -9.94 -14.62 0.51
N ASP A 104 -10.81 -15.37 -0.15
CA ASP A 104 -10.50 -16.09 -1.39
C ASP A 104 -10.16 -15.13 -2.51
N PHE A 105 -10.96 -14.07 -2.70
CA PHE A 105 -10.67 -13.01 -3.65
C PHE A 105 -9.30 -12.38 -3.41
N ILE A 106 -8.99 -11.97 -2.17
CA ILE A 106 -7.70 -11.38 -1.80
C ILE A 106 -6.57 -12.38 -2.08
N SER A 107 -6.73 -13.65 -1.69
CA SER A 107 -5.71 -14.69 -1.85
C SER A 107 -5.43 -15.06 -3.31
N GLN A 108 -6.40 -14.83 -4.19
CA GLN A 108 -6.30 -15.10 -5.63
C GLN A 108 -5.99 -13.86 -6.45
N ASN A 109 -5.93 -12.67 -5.83
CA ASN A 109 -5.68 -11.42 -6.53
C ASN A 109 -4.27 -11.43 -7.17
N ILE A 110 -4.23 -11.13 -8.47
CA ILE A 110 -2.99 -11.17 -9.27
C ILE A 110 -2.00 -10.12 -8.79
N SER A 111 -2.46 -8.89 -8.52
CA SER A 111 -1.60 -7.81 -8.03
C SER A 111 -0.99 -8.12 -6.66
N LEU A 112 -1.75 -8.75 -5.76
CA LEU A 112 -1.21 -9.20 -4.48
C LEU A 112 -0.19 -10.34 -4.66
N ARG A 113 -0.36 -11.23 -5.64
CA ARG A 113 0.65 -12.26 -5.97
C ARG A 113 1.92 -11.63 -6.54
N HIS A 114 1.82 -10.63 -7.41
CA HIS A 114 3.00 -9.88 -7.87
C HIS A 114 3.73 -9.22 -6.69
N LEU A 115 3.00 -8.67 -5.71
CA LEU A 115 3.61 -8.16 -4.48
C LEU A 115 4.38 -9.25 -3.69
N GLN A 116 3.95 -10.51 -3.74
CA GLN A 116 4.65 -11.62 -3.08
C GLN A 116 6.04 -11.86 -3.67
N GLU A 117 6.23 -11.67 -4.98
CA GLU A 117 7.53 -11.85 -5.63
C GLU A 117 8.58 -10.87 -5.05
N TYR A 118 8.17 -9.63 -4.81
CA TYR A 118 9.05 -8.62 -4.21
C TYR A 118 9.38 -8.94 -2.74
N THR A 119 8.44 -9.47 -1.96
CA THR A 119 8.72 -9.90 -0.57
C THR A 119 9.63 -11.12 -0.43
N LEU A 120 9.86 -11.87 -1.52
CA LEU A 120 10.78 -13.02 -1.54
C LEU A 120 12.21 -12.60 -1.87
N ASN A 121 12.35 -11.61 -2.76
CA ASN A 121 13.63 -11.21 -3.32
C ASN A 121 14.21 -9.94 -2.67
N THR A 122 13.42 -9.23 -1.87
CA THR A 122 13.81 -7.95 -1.26
C THR A 122 13.40 -7.88 0.21
N GLN A 123 13.83 -6.81 0.89
CA GLN A 123 13.40 -6.46 2.26
C GLN A 123 12.02 -5.79 2.30
N PHE A 124 11.20 -5.96 1.26
CA PHE A 124 9.88 -5.37 1.20
C PHE A 124 8.93 -5.96 2.26
N GLU A 125 8.44 -5.08 3.12
CA GLU A 125 7.44 -5.33 4.14
C GLU A 125 6.21 -4.48 3.86
N LEU A 126 5.05 -5.11 3.98
CA LEU A 126 3.75 -4.50 3.70
C LEU A 126 2.79 -4.90 4.81
N ILE A 127 2.05 -3.92 5.28
CA ILE A 127 0.94 -4.10 6.20
C ILE A 127 -0.25 -3.39 5.58
N ILE A 128 -1.40 -4.07 5.48
CA ILE A 128 -2.67 -3.52 5.03
C ILE A 128 -3.72 -3.83 6.08
N HIS A 129 -4.49 -2.82 6.46
CA HIS A 129 -5.64 -2.95 7.35
C HIS A 129 -6.86 -2.37 6.66
N CYS A 130 -7.98 -3.06 6.80
CA CYS A 130 -9.30 -2.57 6.44
C CYS A 130 -10.17 -2.62 7.70
N THR A 131 -10.60 -1.46 8.18
CA THR A 131 -11.44 -1.30 9.37
C THR A 131 -12.73 -0.60 9.00
N MET A 132 -13.82 -0.89 9.72
CA MET A 132 -15.06 -0.13 9.58
C MET A 132 -15.04 1.01 10.60
N ASP A 133 -15.04 2.25 10.13
CA ASP A 133 -15.24 3.43 10.96
C ASP A 133 -16.34 4.33 10.38
N ASN A 134 -17.21 4.87 11.24
CA ASN A 134 -18.23 5.84 10.86
C ASN A 134 -19.05 5.47 9.59
N ASN A 135 -19.44 4.19 9.49
CA ASN A 135 -20.20 3.63 8.36
C ASN A 135 -19.45 3.65 7.01
N ARG A 136 -18.12 3.66 7.05
CA ARG A 136 -17.22 3.56 5.89
C ARG A 136 -16.11 2.56 6.20
N TYR A 137 -15.60 1.93 5.16
CA TYR A 137 -14.40 1.13 5.26
C TYR A 137 -13.19 1.98 4.96
N GLU A 138 -12.26 2.03 5.90
CA GLU A 138 -10.97 2.68 5.71
C GLU A 138 -9.94 1.58 5.43
N ILE A 139 -9.33 1.63 4.26
CA ILE A 139 -8.25 0.72 3.86
C ILE A 139 -6.95 1.51 3.88
N ASN A 140 -6.03 1.11 4.74
CA ASN A 140 -4.73 1.72 4.92
C ASN A 140 -3.64 0.68 4.70
N ALA A 141 -2.64 1.04 3.92
CA ALA A 141 -1.42 0.27 3.71
C ALA A 141 -0.21 1.08 4.15
N GLU A 142 0.75 0.40 4.78
CA GLU A 142 2.07 0.92 5.12
C GLU A 142 3.13 -0.02 4.56
N TYR A 143 4.21 0.57 4.01
CA TYR A 143 5.33 -0.16 3.46
C TYR A 143 6.65 0.61 3.62
N ASN A 144 7.77 -0.10 3.70
CA ASN A 144 9.10 0.52 3.63
C ASN A 144 9.40 0.95 2.20
N ILE A 145 10.09 2.09 1.99
CA ILE A 145 10.42 2.61 0.64
C ILE A 145 11.84 2.20 0.19
N ILE A 146 12.71 1.81 1.14
CA ILE A 146 14.13 1.53 0.89
C ILE A 146 14.30 0.07 0.41
N PHE A 147 13.96 -0.18 -0.85
CA PHE A 147 14.21 -1.44 -1.51
C PHE A 147 14.22 -1.26 -3.04
N GLU A 148 14.79 -2.22 -3.76
CA GLU A 148 14.82 -2.23 -5.22
C GLU A 148 13.42 -2.47 -5.82
N ASN A 149 13.14 -1.95 -7.01
CA ASN A 149 11.85 -2.13 -7.69
C ASN A 149 10.63 -1.53 -6.98
N ARG A 150 10.83 -0.55 -6.08
CA ARG A 150 9.76 0.18 -5.36
C ARG A 150 8.65 0.74 -6.25
N GLU A 151 8.98 1.15 -7.47
CA GLU A 151 8.04 1.68 -8.45
C GLU A 151 7.04 0.61 -8.90
N ASN A 152 7.53 -0.59 -9.20
CA ASN A 152 6.69 -1.73 -9.60
C ASN A 152 5.83 -2.22 -8.44
N VAL A 153 6.37 -2.19 -7.21
CA VAL A 153 5.58 -2.48 -6.00
C VAL A 153 4.45 -1.48 -5.82
N LEU A 154 4.72 -0.19 -5.98
CA LEU A 154 3.67 0.82 -5.86
C LEU A 154 2.58 0.62 -6.93
N ILE A 155 2.97 0.33 -8.17
CA ILE A 155 2.03 0.04 -9.26
C ILE A 155 1.15 -1.17 -8.90
N ALA A 156 1.75 -2.25 -8.40
CA ALA A 156 1.01 -3.44 -7.98
C ALA A 156 0.08 -3.16 -6.79
N LEU A 157 0.50 -2.33 -5.84
CA LEU A 157 -0.32 -1.93 -4.69
C LEU A 157 -1.51 -1.06 -5.10
N ILE A 158 -1.30 -0.10 -6.00
CA ILE A 158 -2.39 0.72 -6.59
C ILE A 158 -3.39 -0.18 -7.32
N GLN A 159 -2.89 -1.13 -8.12
CA GLN A 159 -3.77 -2.07 -8.84
C GLN A 159 -4.56 -2.96 -7.87
N PHE A 160 -3.96 -3.42 -6.77
CA PHE A 160 -4.67 -4.15 -5.73
C PHE A 160 -5.84 -3.34 -5.14
N TYR A 161 -5.64 -2.05 -4.86
CA TYR A 161 -6.71 -1.16 -4.39
C TYR A 161 -7.81 -0.96 -5.45
N LYS A 162 -7.44 -0.77 -6.71
CA LYS A 162 -8.41 -0.71 -7.82
C LYS A 162 -9.22 -2.00 -7.95
N ASP A 163 -8.58 -3.16 -7.77
CA ASP A 163 -9.25 -4.45 -7.81
C ASP A 163 -10.24 -4.62 -6.65
N LEU A 164 -9.88 -4.18 -5.43
CA LEU A 164 -10.79 -4.13 -4.29
C LEU A 164 -12.00 -3.23 -4.57
N ILE A 165 -11.77 -2.04 -5.11
CA ILE A 165 -12.84 -1.12 -5.52
C ILE A 165 -13.74 -1.80 -6.56
N ASN A 166 -13.16 -2.45 -7.59
CA ASN A 166 -13.91 -3.15 -8.62
C ASN A 166 -14.80 -4.26 -8.05
N LYS A 167 -14.33 -4.99 -7.03
CA LYS A 167 -15.09 -6.04 -6.36
C LYS A 167 -16.33 -5.54 -5.64
N LEU A 168 -16.35 -4.28 -5.19
CA LEU A 168 -17.53 -3.64 -4.59
C LEU A 168 -18.63 -3.36 -5.62
N TYR A 169 -18.22 -2.91 -6.80
CA TYR A 169 -19.12 -2.48 -7.87
C TYR A 169 -19.52 -3.62 -8.84
N ARG A 170 -19.00 -4.83 -8.67
CA ARG A 170 -19.46 -6.07 -9.33
C ARG A 170 -20.38 -6.82 -8.41
#